data_AF-A0A150P3B5-F1
#
_entry.id   AF-A0A150P3B5-F1
#
_cell.length_a   1.000
_cell.length_b   1.000
_cell.length_c   1.000
_cell.angle_alpha   90.00
_cell.angle_beta   90.00
_cell.angle_gamma   90.00
#
_symmetry.space_group_name_H-M   'P 1'
#
loop_
_entity.id
_entity.type
_entity.pdbx_description
1 polymer ?
#
loop_
_entity_poly.entity_id
_entity_poly.type
_entity_poly.pdbx_seq_one_letter_code
_entity_poly.pdbx_strand_id
1 'polypeptide(L)'
;MRETEKETEIPLPPLQEAVLDEATLDRLFLDIAGAAELVSVSLKAGATARAGGVPRAGGAGDELAIARRALGDGTALGVQIRYRFGGSEWWDTLLRTPSGVRLVRVRLEDALG
;
A
#
# COMPACT_ATOMS: atom_id res chain seq x y z
N MET A 1 -49.43 5.23 -5.20
CA MET A 1 -48.20 6.00 -5.48
C MET A 1 -47.15 5.42 -4.55
N ARG A 2 -46.20 4.62 -5.05
CA ARG A 2 -45.07 4.12 -4.25
C ARG A 2 -43.89 5.02 -4.56
N GLU A 3 -43.42 5.73 -3.54
CA GLU A 3 -42.18 6.49 -3.62
C GLU A 3 -41.04 5.50 -3.86
N THR A 4 -40.40 5.60 -5.02
CA THR A 4 -39.16 4.89 -5.31
C THR A 4 -38.08 5.54 -4.46
N GLU A 5 -37.65 4.83 -3.42
CA GLU A 5 -36.44 5.16 -2.67
C GLU A 5 -35.29 5.27 -3.67
N LYS A 6 -34.74 6.48 -3.83
CA LYS A 6 -33.50 6.66 -4.58
C LYS A 6 -32.41 5.95 -3.80
N GLU A 7 -31.95 4.84 -4.34
CA GLU A 7 -30.75 4.15 -3.88
C GLU A 7 -29.60 5.17 -3.92
N THR A 8 -29.18 5.65 -2.75
CA THR A 8 -28.04 6.57 -2.63
C THR A 8 -26.80 5.77 -2.99
N GLU A 9 -26.33 5.94 -4.22
CA GLU A 9 -25.06 5.40 -4.69
C GLU A 9 -23.94 6.10 -3.91
N ILE A 10 -23.38 5.40 -2.92
CA ILE A 10 -22.22 5.88 -2.17
C ILE A 10 -21.03 5.75 -3.12
N PRO A 11 -20.43 6.86 -3.60
CA PRO A 11 -19.36 6.80 -4.58
C PRO A 11 -18.13 6.13 -3.95
N LEU A 12 -17.52 5.21 -4.68
CA LEU A 12 -16.28 4.59 -4.21
C LEU A 12 -15.15 5.64 -4.15
N PRO A 13 -14.20 5.44 -3.24
CA PRO A 13 -13.08 6.35 -3.06
C PRO A 13 -12.23 6.43 -4.33
N PRO A 14 -11.74 7.61 -4.74
CA PRO A 14 -10.77 7.71 -5.82
C PRO A 14 -9.54 6.84 -5.54
N LEU A 15 -9.27 5.94 -6.48
CA LEU A 15 -8.12 5.04 -6.48
C LEU A 15 -7.04 5.58 -7.42
N GLN A 16 -5.81 5.70 -6.94
CA GLN A 16 -4.67 6.06 -7.77
C GLN A 16 -3.88 4.80 -8.11
N GLU A 17 -3.57 4.59 -9.38
CA GLU A 17 -2.84 3.40 -9.84
C GLU A 17 -1.66 3.75 -10.74
N ALA A 18 -0.58 2.99 -10.61
CA ALA A 18 0.59 3.09 -11.49
C ALA A 18 1.32 1.75 -11.58
N VAL A 19 2.07 1.53 -12.66
CA VAL A 19 3.09 0.48 -12.73
C VAL A 19 4.44 1.15 -12.54
N LEU A 20 5.15 0.75 -11.50
CA LEU A 20 6.45 1.29 -11.12
C LEU A 20 7.56 0.41 -11.67
N ASP A 21 8.58 1.04 -12.23
CA ASP A 21 9.87 0.41 -12.46
C ASP A 21 10.68 0.35 -11.14
N GLU A 22 11.84 -0.32 -11.19
CA GLU A 22 12.66 -0.55 -10.00
C GLU A 22 13.16 0.75 -9.35
N ALA A 23 13.55 1.73 -10.19
CA ALA A 23 14.06 3.02 -9.71
C ALA A 23 12.96 3.85 -9.02
N THR A 24 11.75 3.88 -9.60
CA THR A 24 10.61 4.59 -9.03
C THR A 24 10.11 3.89 -7.77
N LEU A 25 10.15 2.55 -7.74
CA LEU A 25 9.85 1.77 -6.54
C LEU A 25 10.83 2.08 -5.41
N ASP A 26 12.13 2.08 -5.67
CA ASP A 26 13.16 2.45 -4.69
C ASP A 26 12.94 3.86 -4.15
N ARG A 27 12.62 4.79 -5.04
CA ARG A 27 12.34 6.17 -4.66
C ARG A 27 11.11 6.28 -3.75
N LEU A 28 10.05 5.54 -4.04
CA LEU A 28 8.84 5.50 -3.20
C LEU A 28 9.17 5.05 -1.77
N PHE A 29 9.91 3.95 -1.60
CA PHE A 29 10.28 3.46 -0.27
C PHE A 29 11.18 4.46 0.48
N LEU A 30 12.14 5.09 -0.21
CA LEU A 30 13.00 6.12 0.36
C LEU A 30 12.20 7.34 0.83
N ASP A 31 11.26 7.81 0.01
CA ASP A 31 10.45 8.99 0.32
C ASP A 31 9.52 8.72 1.51
N ILE A 32 8.89 7.55 1.59
CA ILE A 32 8.09 7.18 2.77
C ILE A 32 8.97 7.11 4.02
N ALA A 33 10.15 6.49 3.94
CA ALA A 33 11.06 6.38 5.08
C ALA A 33 11.58 7.74 5.58
N GLY A 34 11.79 8.69 4.67
CA GLY A 34 12.39 9.99 4.98
C GLY A 34 11.39 11.11 5.27
N ALA A 35 10.18 11.04 4.73
CA ALA A 35 9.22 12.15 4.75
C ALA A 35 7.87 11.84 5.41
N ALA A 36 7.58 10.56 5.69
CA ALA A 36 6.30 10.13 6.25
C ALA A 36 6.43 9.48 7.62
N GLU A 37 5.35 9.50 8.39
CA GLU A 37 5.23 8.69 9.61
C GLU A 37 4.68 7.32 9.24
N LEU A 38 5.50 6.28 9.38
CA LEU A 38 5.08 4.91 9.10
C LEU A 38 4.07 4.43 10.18
N VAL A 39 2.91 3.97 9.73
CA VAL A 39 1.88 3.39 10.62
C VAL A 39 2.03 1.87 10.68
N SER A 40 2.17 1.21 9.53
CA SER A 40 2.39 -0.24 9.48
C SER A 40 2.84 -0.71 8.10
N VAL A 41 3.60 -1.81 8.06
CA VAL A 41 3.91 -2.57 6.84
C VAL A 41 3.45 -4.01 7.00
N SER A 42 2.80 -4.57 5.97
CA SER A 42 2.32 -5.95 5.96
C SER A 42 2.67 -6.63 4.64
N LEU A 43 3.14 -7.87 4.71
CA LEU A 43 3.46 -8.67 3.53
C LEU A 43 2.27 -9.54 3.13
N LYS A 44 1.94 -9.52 1.84
CA LYS A 44 0.97 -10.42 1.22
C LYS A 44 1.76 -11.54 0.54
N ALA A 45 1.81 -12.69 1.20
CA ALA A 45 2.43 -13.88 0.64
C ALA A 45 1.46 -14.67 -0.24
N GLY A 46 1.98 -15.47 -1.17
CA GLY A 46 1.18 -16.37 -2.01
C GLY A 46 0.56 -17.53 -1.23
N ALA A 47 -0.27 -18.34 -1.90
CA ALA A 47 -1.16 -19.36 -1.32
C ALA A 47 -0.53 -20.37 -0.32
N THR A 48 0.80 -20.46 -0.25
CA THR A 48 1.55 -21.39 0.61
C THR A 48 2.19 -20.75 1.85
N ALA A 49 2.17 -19.43 1.99
CA ALA A 49 2.74 -18.72 3.14
C ALA A 49 1.70 -17.78 3.76
N ARG A 50 1.63 -17.76 5.10
CA ARG A 50 0.67 -16.90 5.82
C ARG A 50 1.04 -15.43 5.60
N ALA A 51 0.04 -14.61 5.26
CA ALA A 51 0.17 -13.16 5.39
C ALA A 51 0.57 -12.81 6.84
N GLY A 52 1.54 -11.93 7.00
CA GLY A 52 2.12 -11.59 8.28
C GLY A 52 2.63 -10.15 8.30
N GLY A 53 2.65 -9.55 9.49
CA GLY A 53 3.34 -8.27 9.69
C GLY A 53 4.85 -8.45 9.47
N VAL A 54 5.51 -7.40 8.99
CA VAL A 54 6.97 -7.36 8.99
C VAL A 54 7.43 -7.41 10.45
N PRO A 55 8.39 -8.28 10.83
CA PRO A 55 8.93 -8.26 12.19
C PRO A 55 9.41 -6.85 12.53
N ARG A 56 9.04 -6.34 13.72
CA ARG A 56 9.59 -5.06 14.22
C ARG A 56 11.07 -5.23 14.52
N ALA A 57 11.89 -5.07 13.49
CA ALA A 57 13.33 -5.12 13.59
C ALA A 57 13.83 -3.69 13.46
N GLY A 58 13.98 -2.98 14.58
CA GLY A 58 14.51 -1.62 14.58
C GLY A 58 13.47 -0.54 14.28
N GLY A 59 13.82 0.40 13.40
CA GLY A 59 13.01 1.59 13.08
C GLY A 59 12.16 1.45 11.81
N ALA A 60 11.36 2.47 11.50
CA ALA A 60 10.48 2.49 10.32
C ALA A 60 11.22 2.22 8.98
N GLY A 61 12.45 2.73 8.84
CA GLY A 61 13.29 2.49 7.68
C GLY A 61 13.68 1.02 7.51
N ASP A 62 13.90 0.29 8.61
CA ASP A 62 14.27 -1.12 8.58
C ASP A 62 13.07 -1.98 8.15
N GLU A 63 11.87 -1.70 8.68
CA GLU A 63 10.63 -2.38 8.28
C GLU A 63 10.35 -2.20 6.78
N LEU A 64 10.53 -0.99 6.27
CA LEU A 64 10.40 -0.67 4.84
C LEU A 64 11.47 -1.38 3.99
N ALA A 65 12.72 -1.44 4.46
CA ALA A 65 13.80 -2.13 3.77
C ALA A 65 13.55 -3.65 3.67
N ILE A 66 13.03 -4.28 4.74
CA ILE A 66 12.64 -5.70 4.72
C ILE A 66 11.54 -5.94 3.69
N ALA A 67 10.49 -5.10 3.69
CA ALA A 67 9.39 -5.24 2.74
C ALA A 67 9.83 -5.01 1.29
N ARG A 68 10.71 -4.04 1.04
CA ARG A 68 11.28 -3.78 -0.28
C ARG A 68 12.08 -4.97 -0.80
N ARG A 69 12.92 -5.58 0.05
CA ARG A 69 13.65 -6.81 -0.27
C ARG A 69 12.69 -7.96 -0.57
N ALA A 70 11.69 -8.17 0.28
CA ALA A 70 10.72 -9.25 0.11
C ALA A 70 9.91 -9.14 -1.19
N LEU A 71 9.61 -7.92 -1.62
CA LEU A 71 8.94 -7.66 -2.90
C LEU A 71 9.90 -7.86 -4.09
N GLY A 72 11.17 -7.50 -3.94
CA GLY A 72 12.18 -7.64 -5.00
C GLY A 72 12.61 -9.08 -5.25
N ASP A 73 12.86 -9.85 -4.19
CA ASP A 73 13.27 -11.26 -4.27
C ASP A 73 12.08 -12.22 -4.52
N GLY A 74 10.86 -11.70 -4.43
CA GLY A 74 9.63 -12.45 -4.67
C GLY A 74 9.19 -13.34 -3.51
N THR A 75 9.79 -13.21 -2.33
CA THR A 75 9.31 -13.89 -1.11
C THR A 75 7.95 -13.35 -0.66
N ALA A 76 7.60 -12.11 -1.04
CA ALA A 76 6.25 -11.56 -0.97
C ALA A 76 5.71 -11.28 -2.38
N LEU A 77 4.42 -11.59 -2.60
CA LEU A 77 3.73 -11.23 -3.84
C LEU A 77 3.21 -9.79 -3.81
N GLY A 78 3.04 -9.25 -2.61
CA GLY A 78 2.70 -7.85 -2.42
C GLY A 78 3.05 -7.32 -1.05
N VAL A 79 2.99 -6.00 -0.93
CA VAL A 79 3.21 -5.25 0.29
C VAL A 79 2.05 -4.28 0.46
N GLN A 80 1.56 -4.13 1.69
CA GLN A 80 0.71 -3.00 2.05
C GLN A 80 1.46 -2.10 3.03
N ILE A 81 1.52 -0.81 2.72
CA ILE A 81 2.17 0.22 3.54
C ILE A 81 1.09 1.21 3.94
N ARG A 82 0.99 1.49 5.24
CA ARG A 82 0.16 2.56 5.79
C ARG A 82 1.06 3.60 6.41
N TYR A 83 0.85 4.87 6.08
CA TYR A 83 1.67 5.97 6.57
C TYR A 83 0.89 7.28 6.60
N ARG A 84 1.37 8.26 7.37
CA ARG A 84 0.85 9.63 7.36
C ARG A 84 1.80 10.54 6.62
N PHE A 85 1.25 11.31 5.69
CA PHE A 85 1.98 12.32 4.93
C PHE A 85 1.05 13.47 4.57
N GLY A 86 1.51 14.71 4.77
CA GLY A 86 0.73 15.91 4.46
C GLY A 86 -0.57 16.03 5.28
N GLY A 87 -0.62 15.46 6.49
CA GLY A 87 -1.81 15.48 7.34
C GLY A 87 -2.88 14.43 7.00
N SER A 88 -2.63 13.56 6.01
CA SER A 88 -3.55 12.48 5.62
C SER A 88 -2.94 11.10 5.81
N GLU A 89 -3.79 10.10 6.06
CA GLU A 89 -3.37 8.69 6.07
C GLU A 89 -3.49 8.07 4.67
N TRP A 90 -2.40 7.47 4.21
CA TRP A 90 -2.28 6.85 2.90
C TRP A 90 -2.08 5.34 3.02
N TRP A 91 -2.76 4.61 2.14
CA TRP A 91 -2.70 3.17 2.05
C TRP A 91 -2.20 2.78 0.66
N ASP A 92 -0.96 2.32 0.60
CA ASP A 92 -0.34 1.84 -0.62
C ASP A 92 -0.36 0.32 -0.63
N THR A 93 -0.89 -0.26 -1.70
CA THR A 93 -0.79 -1.70 -1.99
C THR A 93 0.09 -1.88 -3.21
N LEU A 94 1.23 -2.52 -3.02
CA LEU A 94 2.19 -2.89 -4.04
C LEU A 94 2.01 -4.36 -4.39
N LEU A 95 1.91 -4.68 -5.67
CA LEU A 95 1.75 -6.04 -6.18
C LEU A 95 2.74 -6.29 -7.31
N ARG A 96 3.47 -7.40 -7.25
CA ARG A 96 4.34 -7.79 -8.36
C ARG A 96 3.50 -8.14 -9.58
N THR A 97 3.93 -7.67 -10.74
CA THR A 97 3.39 -8.04 -12.05
C THR A 97 4.55 -8.43 -12.97
N PRO A 98 4.27 -9.09 -14.11
CA PRO A 98 5.31 -9.34 -15.11
C PRO A 98 5.95 -8.06 -15.69
N SER A 99 5.26 -6.92 -15.58
CA SER A 99 5.68 -5.63 -16.14
C SER A 99 6.30 -4.67 -15.13
N GLY A 100 6.45 -5.07 -13.86
CA GLY A 100 6.97 -4.23 -12.78
C GLY A 100 6.21 -4.44 -11.47
N VAL A 101 6.00 -3.36 -10.72
CA VAL A 101 5.19 -3.39 -9.51
C VAL A 101 3.98 -2.47 -9.67
N ARG A 102 2.77 -3.03 -9.61
CA ARG A 102 1.54 -2.24 -9.58
C ARG A 102 1.36 -1.62 -8.20
N LEU A 103 1.31 -0.30 -8.15
CA LEU A 103 0.87 0.49 -7.02
C LEU A 103 -0.63 0.74 -7.15
N VAL A 104 -1.34 0.51 -6.05
CA VAL A 104 -2.71 0.96 -5.82
C VAL A 104 -2.69 1.79 -4.54
N ARG A 105 -3.06 3.06 -4.63
CA ARG A 105 -3.00 4.03 -3.55
C ARG A 105 -4.37 4.60 -3.25
N VAL A 106 -4.71 4.61 -1.97
CA VAL A 106 -5.92 5.22 -1.42
C VAL A 106 -5.52 6.21 -0.34
N ARG A 107 -6.18 7.36 -0.32
CA ARG A 107 -6.18 8.26 0.83
C ARG A 107 -7.37 7.91 1.71
N LEU A 108 -7.14 7.60 2.98
CA LEU A 108 -8.16 7.02 3.86
C LEU A 108 -9.35 7.95 4.06
N GLU A 109 -9.14 9.26 4.07
CA GLU A 109 -10.21 10.26 4.19
C GLU A 109 -11.17 10.22 2.99
N ASP A 110 -10.68 9.82 1.82
CA ASP A 110 -11.54 9.60 0.66
C ASP A 110 -12.31 8.28 0.76
N ALA A 111 -11.88 7.37 1.65
CA ALA A 111 -12.43 6.03 1.83
C ALA A 111 -13.55 5.91 2.86
N LEU A 112 -13.73 6.93 3.70
CA LEU A 112 -14.70 6.96 4.78
C LEU A 112 -15.78 8.03 4.54
N GLY A 113 -15.82 8.62 3.34
CA GLY A 113 -16.79 9.63 2.91
C GLY A 113 -18.10 9.04 2.39
#